data_AF-A0AAN6J0K8-F1
#
_entry.id   AF-A0AAN6J0K8-F1
#
_cell.length_a   1.000
_cell.length_b   1.000
_cell.length_c   1.000
_cell.angle_alpha   90.00
_cell.angle_beta   90.00
_cell.angle_gamma   90.00
#
_symmetry.space_group_name_H-M   'P 1'
#
loop_
_entity.id
_entity.type
_entity.pdbx_description
1 polymer ?
#
loop_
_entity_poly.entity_id
_entity_poly.type
_entity_poly.pdbx_seq_one_letter_code
_entity_poly.pdbx_strand_id
1 'polypeptide(L)'
;MLECNQAGKYRITDARGENIRLSKVRDEALSRVIRYAMHHKISRFWIDQECIPQNESREKQVAMDSMDLVYRHSRYPVGLLAIKLESQHEVDTLQELLMGRFVFQSDKEEYTKVAYPACSQASLAMFRVLGRLYADRWWTRAWIFQEEYLSSTNMHLLIRCKPGVEAKYKFGILRGELCVNAADFREQATLFLLAFKQETDHKLSKKCAKMLKRFGKYNVQYHFQHDARRKAMSPRVFADIQRRGLEQPFDHLPIAANSCDYALRFVSQQMLTRGFSVGLCLLAMFLLNGEILRNARDIKKSPTEMDVCNYLKDADFMKSLYTDKDS
;
A
#
# COMPACT_ATOMS: atom_id res chain seq x y z
N MET A 1 6.65 -19.72 -10.77
CA MET A 1 6.27 -19.41 -12.17
C MET A 1 5.74 -18.00 -12.19
N LEU A 2 6.35 -17.13 -13.00
CA LEU A 2 5.80 -15.81 -13.30
C LEU A 2 4.49 -16.00 -14.09
N GLU A 3 3.50 -15.13 -13.86
CA GLU A 3 2.23 -15.10 -14.62
C GLU A 3 2.49 -15.15 -16.13
N CYS A 4 1.62 -15.81 -16.89
CA CYS A 4 1.76 -15.86 -18.35
C CYS A 4 1.52 -14.46 -18.92
N ASN A 5 2.44 -13.95 -19.74
CA ASN A 5 2.36 -12.61 -20.33
C ASN A 5 1.45 -12.54 -21.57
N GLN A 6 0.66 -13.58 -21.84
CA GLN A 6 -0.30 -13.61 -22.94
C GLN A 6 -1.45 -12.61 -22.71
N ALA A 7 -1.85 -11.94 -23.78
CA ALA A 7 -2.98 -11.02 -23.84
C ALA A 7 -3.72 -11.21 -25.17
N GLY A 8 -4.96 -10.74 -25.25
CA GLY A 8 -5.77 -10.73 -26.46
C GLY A 8 -6.88 -11.79 -26.51
N LYS A 9 -7.10 -12.57 -25.45
CA LYS A 9 -8.25 -13.48 -25.34
C LYS A 9 -9.58 -12.74 -25.17
N TYR A 10 -9.54 -11.56 -24.56
CA TYR A 10 -10.71 -10.75 -24.25
C TYR A 10 -10.89 -9.60 -25.25
N ARG A 11 -12.15 -9.32 -25.59
CA ARG A 11 -12.54 -8.18 -26.43
C ARG A 11 -13.13 -7.08 -25.55
N ILE A 12 -12.82 -5.85 -25.92
CA ILE A 12 -13.35 -4.64 -25.27
C ILE A 12 -14.10 -3.86 -26.34
N THR A 13 -15.26 -3.37 -25.94
CA THR A 13 -16.10 -2.53 -26.77
C THR A 13 -16.29 -1.19 -26.08
N ASP A 14 -16.29 -0.11 -26.84
CA ASP A 14 -16.63 1.20 -26.29
C ASP A 14 -18.10 1.26 -25.82
N ALA A 15 -18.45 2.37 -25.14
CA ALA A 15 -19.80 2.56 -24.62
C ALA A 15 -20.90 2.61 -25.71
N ARG A 16 -20.53 2.83 -26.97
CA ARG A 16 -21.47 2.94 -28.11
C ARG A 16 -21.63 1.61 -28.85
N GLY A 17 -20.76 0.63 -28.60
CA GLY A 17 -20.79 -0.64 -29.32
C GLY A 17 -20.02 -0.62 -30.65
N GLU A 18 -19.40 0.50 -31.01
CA GLU A 18 -18.97 0.78 -32.38
C GLU A 18 -17.53 0.28 -32.63
N ASN A 19 -16.65 0.43 -31.64
CA ASN A 19 -15.26 0.02 -31.75
C ASN A 19 -14.99 -1.21 -30.89
N ILE A 20 -14.70 -2.33 -31.55
CA ILE A 20 -14.27 -3.58 -30.91
C ILE A 20 -12.76 -3.71 -31.07
N ARG A 21 -12.05 -3.91 -29.95
CA ARG A 21 -10.61 -4.20 -29.96
C ARG A 21 -10.25 -5.31 -28.99
N LEU A 22 -9.07 -5.90 -29.19
CA LEU A 22 -8.51 -6.84 -28.23
C LEU A 22 -7.99 -6.08 -27.00
N SER A 23 -8.20 -6.67 -25.83
CA SER A 23 -7.63 -6.20 -24.58
C SER A 23 -6.11 -6.35 -24.58
N LYS A 24 -5.41 -5.34 -24.07
CA LYS A 24 -3.96 -5.39 -23.85
C LYS A 24 -3.63 -5.88 -22.44
N VAL A 25 -4.59 -5.87 -21.52
CA VAL A 25 -4.43 -6.49 -20.20
C VAL A 25 -4.22 -7.99 -20.35
N ARG A 26 -3.26 -8.53 -19.59
CA ARG A 26 -2.94 -9.96 -19.54
C ARG A 26 -4.19 -10.80 -19.28
N ASP A 27 -4.34 -11.88 -20.05
CA ASP A 27 -5.53 -12.71 -20.02
C ASP A 27 -5.76 -13.36 -18.66
N GLU A 28 -4.68 -13.73 -17.98
CA GLU A 28 -4.73 -14.27 -16.62
C GLU A 28 -5.26 -13.24 -15.62
N ALA A 29 -4.83 -11.99 -15.69
CA ALA A 29 -5.32 -10.93 -14.82
C ALA A 29 -6.82 -10.67 -15.05
N LEU A 30 -7.24 -10.55 -16.32
CA LEU A 30 -8.66 -10.36 -16.66
C LEU A 30 -9.52 -11.54 -16.21
N SER A 31 -9.07 -12.78 -16.43
CA SER A 31 -9.79 -13.97 -15.99
C SER A 31 -10.06 -13.93 -14.48
N ARG A 32 -9.08 -13.50 -13.69
CA ARG A 32 -9.18 -13.40 -12.23
C ARG A 32 -10.17 -12.31 -11.82
N VAL A 33 -10.05 -11.11 -12.40
CA VAL A 33 -10.97 -9.99 -12.12
C VAL A 33 -12.40 -10.32 -12.52
N ILE A 34 -12.63 -10.93 -13.69
CA ILE A 34 -13.98 -11.32 -14.14
C ILE A 34 -14.61 -12.32 -13.17
N ARG A 35 -13.86 -13.33 -12.70
CA ARG A 35 -14.38 -14.29 -11.71
C ARG A 35 -14.77 -13.61 -10.40
N TYR A 36 -13.95 -12.67 -9.94
CA TYR A 36 -14.24 -11.87 -8.75
C TYR A 36 -15.48 -10.98 -8.94
N ALA A 37 -15.58 -10.28 -10.07
CA ALA A 37 -16.73 -9.46 -10.41
C ALA A 37 -18.02 -10.30 -10.50
N MET A 38 -17.98 -11.46 -11.16
CA MET A 38 -19.12 -12.39 -11.23
C MET A 38 -19.57 -12.87 -9.85
N HIS A 39 -18.63 -13.19 -8.96
CA HIS A 39 -18.96 -13.60 -7.59
C HIS A 39 -19.71 -12.50 -6.82
N HIS A 40 -19.28 -11.25 -6.99
CA HIS A 40 -19.94 -10.09 -6.41
C HIS A 40 -21.12 -9.55 -7.23
N LYS A 41 -21.53 -10.25 -8.30
CA LYS A 41 -22.62 -9.86 -9.21
C LYS A 41 -22.43 -8.46 -9.81
N ILE A 42 -21.19 -8.11 -10.11
CA ILE A 42 -20.77 -6.85 -10.71
C ILE A 42 -20.72 -7.03 -12.24
N SER A 43 -21.45 -6.18 -12.96
CA SER A 43 -21.51 -6.20 -14.42
C SER A 43 -20.52 -5.24 -15.09
N ARG A 44 -20.00 -4.25 -14.36
CA ARG A 44 -19.05 -3.25 -14.87
C ARG A 44 -17.97 -3.00 -13.83
N PHE A 45 -16.72 -3.03 -14.27
CA PHE A 45 -15.57 -2.76 -13.43
C PHE A 45 -14.57 -1.91 -14.22
N TRP A 46 -13.63 -1.30 -13.50
CA TRP A 46 -12.67 -0.36 -14.04
C TRP A 46 -11.27 -0.98 -14.00
N ILE A 47 -10.47 -0.74 -15.04
CA ILE A 47 -9.04 -1.09 -15.10
C ILE A 47 -8.30 0.09 -15.71
N ASP A 48 -7.24 0.56 -15.06
CA ASP A 48 -6.39 1.67 -15.51
C ASP A 48 -5.97 1.54 -16.98
N GLN A 49 -5.44 0.37 -17.37
CA GLN A 49 -4.91 0.08 -18.71
C GLN A 49 -5.95 0.20 -19.83
N GLU A 50 -7.24 0.04 -19.50
CA GLU A 50 -8.34 -0.01 -20.48
C GLU A 50 -9.29 1.18 -20.39
N CYS A 51 -9.44 1.77 -19.20
CA CYS A 51 -10.34 2.88 -18.94
C CYS A 51 -9.64 4.25 -18.94
N ILE A 52 -8.31 4.30 -18.95
CA ILE A 52 -7.52 5.53 -19.11
C ILE A 52 -6.91 5.56 -20.53
N PRO A 53 -6.94 6.69 -21.24
CA PRO A 53 -6.17 6.88 -22.46
C PRO A 53 -4.69 6.63 -22.22
N GLN A 54 -4.10 5.71 -22.97
CA GLN A 54 -2.71 5.30 -22.77
C GLN A 54 -1.70 6.26 -23.43
N ASN A 55 -2.16 7.02 -24.44
CA ASN A 55 -1.36 8.03 -25.12
C ASN A 55 -1.24 9.31 -24.28
N GLU A 56 -0.09 9.98 -24.37
CA GLU A 56 0.12 11.27 -23.71
C GLU A 56 -0.92 12.29 -24.19
N SER A 57 -1.74 12.75 -23.26
CA SER A 57 -2.87 13.62 -23.53
C SER A 57 -3.30 14.34 -22.26
N ARG A 58 -4.01 15.46 -22.41
CA ARG A 58 -4.66 16.15 -21.28
C ARG A 58 -5.64 15.22 -20.55
N GLU A 59 -6.33 14.36 -21.28
CA GLU A 59 -7.28 13.40 -20.72
C GLU A 59 -6.59 12.36 -19.84
N LYS A 60 -5.43 11.84 -20.26
CA LYS A 60 -4.60 10.95 -19.43
C LYS A 60 -4.22 11.62 -18.10
N GLN A 61 -3.75 12.87 -18.15
CA GLN A 61 -3.40 13.61 -16.93
C GLN A 61 -4.60 13.78 -16.00
N VAL A 62 -5.76 14.20 -16.53
CA VAL A 62 -6.99 14.35 -15.73
C VAL A 62 -7.41 13.02 -15.11
N ALA A 63 -7.33 11.92 -15.86
CA ALA A 63 -7.65 10.59 -15.35
C ALA A 63 -6.70 10.16 -14.23
N MET A 64 -5.39 10.39 -14.38
CA MET A 64 -4.38 10.10 -13.34
C MET A 64 -4.60 10.93 -12.08
N ASP A 65 -4.91 12.22 -12.23
CA ASP A 65 -5.20 13.13 -11.12
C ASP A 65 -6.53 12.80 -10.41
N SER A 66 -7.42 12.06 -11.09
CA SER A 66 -8.75 11.67 -10.56
C SER A 66 -8.83 10.19 -10.18
N MET A 67 -7.72 9.44 -10.23
CA MET A 67 -7.70 8.02 -9.84
C MET A 67 -8.09 7.84 -8.38
N ASP A 68 -7.90 8.85 -7.54
CA ASP A 68 -8.30 8.81 -6.15
C ASP A 68 -9.80 8.63 -5.95
N LEU A 69 -10.61 9.31 -6.75
CA LEU A 69 -12.07 9.17 -6.74
C LEU A 69 -12.49 7.73 -7.06
N VAL A 70 -11.84 7.09 -8.03
CA VAL A 70 -12.15 5.71 -8.41
C VAL A 70 -11.94 4.75 -7.24
N TYR A 71 -10.79 4.83 -6.57
CA TYR A 71 -10.46 3.91 -5.48
C TYR A 71 -11.19 4.23 -4.17
N ARG A 72 -11.40 5.51 -3.84
CA ARG A 72 -12.18 5.92 -2.65
C ARG A 72 -13.65 5.48 -2.74
N HIS A 73 -14.24 5.52 -3.94
CA HIS A 73 -15.64 5.16 -4.15
C HIS A 73 -15.86 3.74 -4.66
N SER A 74 -14.79 2.98 -4.93
CA SER A 74 -14.92 1.58 -5.32
C SER A 74 -15.48 0.76 -4.16
N ARG A 75 -16.57 0.05 -4.42
CA ARG A 75 -17.16 -0.87 -3.45
C ARG A 75 -16.37 -2.18 -3.31
N TYR A 76 -15.67 -2.59 -4.37
CA TYR A 76 -14.96 -3.86 -4.45
C TYR A 76 -13.58 -3.72 -5.11
N PRO A 77 -12.68 -2.87 -4.58
CA PRO A 77 -11.32 -2.79 -5.09
C PRO A 77 -10.60 -4.12 -4.85
N VAL A 78 -9.84 -4.56 -5.85
CA VAL A 78 -9.19 -5.87 -5.81
C VAL A 78 -7.74 -5.80 -6.30
N GLY A 79 -6.82 -6.27 -5.46
CA GLY A 79 -5.42 -6.47 -5.80
C GLY A 79 -5.14 -7.92 -6.17
N LEU A 80 -4.32 -8.14 -7.19
CA LEU A 80 -3.96 -9.48 -7.66
C LEU A 80 -2.51 -9.79 -7.27
N LEU A 81 -2.30 -10.75 -6.38
CA LEU A 81 -0.96 -11.30 -6.15
C LEU A 81 -0.64 -12.34 -7.22
N ALA A 82 0.56 -12.27 -7.78
CA ALA A 82 1.10 -13.22 -8.75
C ALA A 82 1.62 -14.49 -8.05
N ILE A 83 2.06 -14.37 -6.80
CA ILE A 83 2.52 -15.47 -5.96
C ILE A 83 1.39 -16.48 -5.72
N LYS A 84 1.79 -17.74 -5.68
CA LYS A 84 0.92 -18.89 -5.47
C LYS A 84 1.29 -19.62 -4.17
N LEU A 85 0.27 -19.98 -3.40
CA LEU A 85 0.35 -20.90 -2.27
C LEU A 85 0.29 -22.34 -2.81
N GLU A 86 1.29 -23.15 -2.47
CA GLU A 86 1.55 -24.46 -3.08
C GLU A 86 1.03 -25.65 -2.26
N SER A 87 0.55 -25.42 -1.03
CA SER A 87 0.07 -26.49 -0.16
C SER A 87 -1.10 -26.06 0.74
N GLN A 88 -1.89 -27.02 1.19
CA GLN A 88 -2.96 -26.82 2.18
C GLN A 88 -2.40 -26.19 3.47
N HIS A 89 -1.21 -26.63 3.89
CA HIS A 89 -0.55 -26.10 5.09
C HIS A 89 -0.24 -24.60 4.97
N GLU A 90 0.20 -24.09 3.81
CA GLU A 90 0.44 -22.66 3.60
C GLU A 90 -0.88 -21.87 3.66
N VAL A 91 -1.97 -22.41 3.10
CA VAL A 91 -3.31 -21.80 3.16
C VAL A 91 -3.81 -21.76 4.60
N ASP A 92 -3.82 -22.89 5.29
CA ASP A 92 -4.25 -22.98 6.70
C ASP A 92 -3.44 -22.01 7.56
N THR A 93 -2.12 -22.00 7.44
CA THR A 93 -1.23 -21.10 8.19
C THR A 93 -1.59 -19.63 7.98
N LEU A 94 -1.87 -19.22 6.74
CA LEU A 94 -2.30 -17.85 6.45
C LEU A 94 -3.67 -17.54 7.04
N GLN A 95 -4.62 -18.48 6.99
CA GLN A 95 -5.95 -18.30 7.60
C GLN A 95 -5.84 -18.14 9.12
N GLU A 96 -4.99 -18.93 9.77
CA GLU A 96 -4.71 -18.84 11.21
C GLU A 96 -4.13 -17.47 11.60
N LEU A 97 -3.24 -16.89 10.77
CA LEU A 97 -2.78 -15.50 10.95
C LEU A 97 -3.95 -14.53 10.88
N LEU A 98 -4.77 -14.61 9.83
CA LEU A 98 -5.87 -13.69 9.60
C LEU A 98 -6.95 -13.78 10.69
N MET A 99 -7.04 -14.93 11.36
CA MET A 99 -7.88 -15.13 12.55
C MET A 99 -7.25 -14.61 13.86
N GLY A 100 -6.06 -14.00 13.80
CA GLY A 100 -5.36 -13.46 14.96
C GLY A 100 -4.72 -14.51 15.86
N ARG A 101 -4.56 -15.76 15.40
CA ARG A 101 -4.10 -16.87 16.27
C ARG A 101 -2.59 -16.87 16.56
N PHE A 102 -1.83 -15.97 15.93
CA PHE A 102 -0.37 -15.93 16.04
C PHE A 102 0.17 -14.86 17.00
N VAL A 103 -0.69 -13.99 17.52
CA VAL A 103 -0.27 -12.87 18.37
C VAL A 103 -1.25 -12.71 19.52
N PHE A 104 -0.73 -12.52 20.73
CA PHE A 104 -1.51 -12.04 21.87
C PHE A 104 -1.24 -10.55 22.06
N GLN A 105 -2.31 -9.76 22.16
CA GLN A 105 -2.25 -8.41 22.70
C GLN A 105 -2.52 -8.51 24.20
N SER A 106 -1.61 -7.95 25.01
CA SER A 106 -1.79 -7.83 26.44
C SER A 106 -2.46 -6.48 26.73
N ASP A 107 -3.59 -6.47 27.43
CA ASP A 107 -4.24 -5.22 27.85
C ASP A 107 -3.37 -4.42 28.86
N LYS A 108 -2.36 -5.07 29.45
CA LYS A 108 -1.47 -4.48 30.47
C LYS A 108 -0.09 -4.07 29.95
N GLU A 109 0.31 -4.54 28.77
CA GLU A 109 1.63 -4.28 28.20
C GLU A 109 1.48 -3.63 26.82
N GLU A 110 2.15 -2.50 26.57
CA GLU A 110 2.10 -1.78 25.28
C GLU A 110 2.75 -2.54 24.09
N TYR A 111 2.99 -3.85 24.22
CA TYR A 111 3.67 -4.65 23.21
C TYR A 111 2.98 -5.98 22.93
N THR A 112 3.12 -6.45 21.69
CA THR A 112 2.57 -7.72 21.18
C THR A 112 3.55 -8.86 21.39
N LYS A 113 3.06 -10.02 21.86
CA LYS A 113 3.83 -11.27 22.01
C LYS A 113 3.39 -12.31 20.98
N VAL A 114 4.31 -13.14 20.49
CA VAL A 114 3.91 -14.24 19.60
C VAL A 114 3.19 -15.31 20.40
N ALA A 115 2.16 -15.90 19.80
CA ALA A 115 1.37 -16.93 20.46
C ALA A 115 2.13 -18.26 20.61
N TYR A 116 3.14 -18.46 19.77
CA TYR A 116 4.01 -19.62 19.77
C TYR A 116 5.47 -19.15 19.80
N PRO A 117 6.38 -19.84 20.52
CA PRO A 117 7.79 -19.48 20.54
C PRO A 117 8.34 -19.26 19.13
N ALA A 118 9.24 -18.29 18.95
CA ALA A 118 9.80 -17.98 17.63
C ALA A 118 10.50 -19.18 16.95
N CYS A 119 11.04 -20.12 17.73
CA CYS A 119 11.65 -21.35 17.23
C CYS A 119 10.64 -22.45 16.86
N SER A 120 9.35 -22.28 17.18
CA SER A 120 8.32 -23.26 16.90
C SER A 120 8.09 -23.43 15.39
N GLN A 121 7.69 -24.65 15.00
CA GLN A 121 7.38 -24.94 13.60
C GLN A 121 6.26 -24.04 13.06
N ALA A 122 5.26 -23.69 13.90
CA ALA A 122 4.17 -22.81 13.52
C ALA A 122 4.67 -21.39 13.18
N SER A 123 5.46 -20.77 14.06
CA SER A 123 6.00 -19.42 13.82
C SER A 123 6.94 -19.37 12.62
N LEU A 124 7.79 -20.40 12.43
CA LEU A 124 8.66 -20.51 11.26
C LEU A 124 7.89 -20.74 9.96
N ALA A 125 6.83 -21.55 9.97
CA ALA A 125 5.95 -21.74 8.82
C ALA A 125 5.26 -20.42 8.44
N MET A 126 4.72 -19.70 9.42
CA MET A 126 4.10 -18.39 9.20
C MET A 126 5.07 -17.36 8.61
N PHE A 127 6.28 -17.28 9.18
CA PHE A 127 7.34 -16.42 8.65
C PHE A 127 7.70 -16.76 7.20
N ARG A 128 7.75 -18.05 6.83
CA ARG A 128 8.00 -18.49 5.44
C ARG A 128 6.86 -18.10 4.51
N VAL A 129 5.60 -18.26 4.92
CA VAL A 129 4.42 -17.84 4.14
C VAL A 129 4.48 -16.33 3.88
N LEU A 130 4.70 -15.51 4.91
CA LEU A 130 4.85 -14.06 4.73
C LEU A 130 6.06 -13.72 3.85
N GLY A 131 7.17 -14.44 4.00
CA GLY A 131 8.37 -14.26 3.17
C GLY A 131 8.09 -14.53 1.69
N ARG A 132 7.24 -15.52 1.38
CA ARG A 132 6.80 -15.83 0.01
C ARG A 132 5.89 -14.72 -0.53
N LEU A 133 4.89 -14.29 0.23
CA LEU A 133 3.98 -13.21 -0.16
C LEU A 133 4.71 -11.89 -0.34
N TYR A 134 5.68 -11.58 0.53
CA TYR A 134 6.56 -10.40 0.47
C TYR A 134 7.34 -10.29 -0.84
N ALA A 135 7.68 -11.43 -1.47
CA ALA A 135 8.41 -11.47 -2.72
C ALA A 135 7.56 -11.04 -3.93
N ASP A 136 6.25 -10.86 -3.76
CA ASP A 136 5.37 -10.40 -4.83
C ASP A 136 5.73 -8.96 -5.25
N ARG A 137 5.72 -8.72 -6.56
CA ARG A 137 5.95 -7.40 -7.16
C ARG A 137 4.84 -6.39 -6.82
N TRP A 138 3.67 -6.86 -6.39
CA TRP A 138 2.57 -6.01 -5.95
C TRP A 138 3.04 -4.99 -4.90
N TRP A 139 3.85 -5.45 -3.92
CA TRP A 139 4.39 -4.62 -2.85
C TRP A 139 5.47 -3.63 -3.28
N THR A 140 5.95 -3.70 -4.52
CA THR A 140 7.03 -2.85 -5.02
C THR A 140 6.55 -1.75 -5.93
N ARG A 141 5.29 -1.74 -6.40
CA ARG A 141 4.80 -0.71 -7.34
C ARG A 141 4.22 0.47 -6.56
N ALA A 142 4.55 1.69 -6.98
CA ALA A 142 4.07 2.89 -6.29
C ALA A 142 2.59 3.18 -6.58
N TRP A 143 2.08 2.92 -7.78
CA TRP A 143 0.66 3.05 -8.08
C TRP A 143 -0.20 2.21 -7.14
N ILE A 144 0.18 0.94 -6.93
CA ILE A 144 -0.48 0.02 -6.00
C ILE A 144 -0.56 0.57 -4.56
N PHE A 145 0.45 1.32 -4.12
CA PHE A 145 0.38 1.97 -2.81
C PHE A 145 -0.79 2.94 -2.73
N GLN A 146 -0.97 3.81 -3.73
CA GLN A 146 -2.11 4.72 -3.76
C GLN A 146 -3.43 3.94 -3.77
N GLU A 147 -3.54 2.93 -4.64
CA GLU A 147 -4.77 2.13 -4.79
C GLU A 147 -5.21 1.50 -3.47
N GLU A 148 -4.27 0.84 -2.78
CA GLU A 148 -4.47 0.23 -1.46
C GLU A 148 -4.80 1.28 -0.41
N TYR A 149 -4.00 2.35 -0.35
CA TYR A 149 -4.14 3.41 0.63
C TYR A 149 -5.52 4.09 0.55
N LEU A 150 -5.97 4.39 -0.66
CA LEU A 150 -7.26 5.05 -0.91
C LEU A 150 -8.46 4.12 -0.75
N SER A 151 -8.27 2.83 -1.01
CA SER A 151 -9.30 1.82 -0.78
C SER A 151 -9.53 1.53 0.71
N SER A 152 -8.67 2.04 1.60
CA SER A 152 -8.76 1.87 3.06
C SER A 152 -8.97 0.39 3.44
N THR A 153 -10.08 0.06 4.09
CA THR A 153 -10.44 -1.31 4.51
C THR A 153 -11.24 -2.09 3.46
N ASN A 154 -11.48 -1.53 2.27
CA ASN A 154 -12.36 -2.15 1.26
C ASN A 154 -11.60 -3.05 0.27
N MET A 155 -10.27 -2.95 0.20
CA MET A 155 -9.50 -3.73 -0.77
C MET A 155 -9.39 -5.20 -0.38
N HIS A 156 -9.72 -6.07 -1.33
CA HIS A 156 -9.42 -7.49 -1.25
C HIS A 156 -8.15 -7.84 -2.03
N LEU A 157 -7.37 -8.79 -1.54
CA LEU A 157 -6.26 -9.41 -2.25
C LEU A 157 -6.67 -10.80 -2.69
N LEU A 158 -6.47 -11.10 -3.98
CA LEU A 158 -6.59 -12.45 -4.52
C LEU A 158 -5.23 -13.11 -4.56
N ILE A 159 -5.09 -14.19 -3.79
CA ILE A 159 -3.89 -14.98 -3.67
C ILE A 159 -4.13 -16.31 -4.35
N ARG A 160 -3.27 -16.68 -5.31
CA ARG A 160 -3.44 -17.92 -6.05
C ARG A 160 -3.17 -19.11 -5.14
N CYS A 161 -3.92 -20.18 -5.35
CA CYS A 161 -3.75 -21.43 -4.63
C CYS A 161 -3.52 -22.58 -5.63
N LYS A 162 -2.76 -23.59 -5.22
CA LYS A 162 -2.61 -24.83 -5.99
C LYS A 162 -3.97 -25.53 -6.12
N PRO A 163 -4.32 -26.09 -7.30
CA PRO A 163 -5.52 -26.90 -7.42
C PRO A 163 -5.56 -28.01 -6.36
N GLY A 164 -6.73 -28.20 -5.77
CA GLY A 164 -6.95 -29.20 -4.71
C GLY A 164 -6.66 -28.74 -3.28
N VAL A 165 -6.25 -27.48 -3.08
CA VAL A 165 -6.25 -26.89 -1.72
C VAL A 165 -7.57 -26.17 -1.47
N GLU A 166 -8.02 -26.24 -0.23
CA GLU A 166 -9.27 -25.68 0.25
C GLU A 166 -8.99 -24.60 1.30
N ALA A 167 -9.96 -23.72 1.55
CA ALA A 167 -9.88 -22.73 2.61
C ALA A 167 -11.10 -22.89 3.49
N LYS A 168 -10.89 -22.72 4.78
CA LYS A 168 -11.95 -22.82 5.77
C LYS A 168 -12.93 -21.64 5.66
N TYR A 169 -14.18 -21.93 6.02
CA TYR A 169 -15.44 -21.17 5.87
C TYR A 169 -15.45 -19.63 6.01
N LYS A 170 -14.44 -19.00 6.64
CA LYS A 170 -14.38 -17.54 6.81
C LYS A 170 -13.70 -16.79 5.67
N PHE A 171 -12.99 -17.49 4.77
CA PHE A 171 -12.25 -16.88 3.67
C PHE A 171 -12.77 -17.45 2.36
N GLY A 172 -13.42 -16.63 1.56
CA GLY A 172 -14.01 -17.09 0.30
C GLY A 172 -12.93 -17.62 -0.65
N ILE A 173 -13.04 -18.88 -1.08
CA ILE A 173 -12.29 -19.35 -2.25
C ILE A 173 -13.07 -19.00 -3.50
N LEU A 174 -12.43 -18.21 -4.35
CA LEU A 174 -12.88 -17.93 -5.70
C LEU A 174 -12.14 -18.87 -6.66
N ARG A 175 -12.66 -20.08 -6.84
CA ARG A 175 -12.16 -21.07 -7.82
C ARG A 175 -10.61 -21.17 -7.85
N GLY A 176 -10.03 -21.59 -6.72
CA GLY A 176 -8.56 -21.75 -6.59
C GLY A 176 -7.81 -20.47 -6.22
N GLU A 177 -8.50 -19.45 -5.72
CA GLU A 177 -7.88 -18.25 -5.17
C GLU A 177 -8.44 -17.96 -3.78
N LEU A 178 -7.56 -17.66 -2.83
CA LEU A 178 -7.92 -17.15 -1.51
C LEU A 178 -8.18 -15.65 -1.61
N CYS A 179 -9.38 -15.22 -1.24
CA CYS A 179 -9.75 -13.81 -1.14
C CYS A 179 -9.60 -13.33 0.31
N VAL A 180 -8.71 -12.37 0.54
CA VAL A 180 -8.43 -11.83 1.89
C VAL A 180 -8.59 -10.32 1.91
N ASN A 181 -9.01 -9.75 3.03
CA ASN A 181 -8.98 -8.29 3.19
C ASN A 181 -7.54 -7.79 3.33
N ALA A 182 -7.17 -6.78 2.54
CA ALA A 182 -5.81 -6.24 2.51
C ALA A 182 -5.44 -5.58 3.85
N ALA A 183 -6.35 -4.81 4.45
CA ALA A 183 -6.12 -4.10 5.70
C ALA A 183 -5.97 -5.08 6.88
N ASP A 184 -6.78 -6.13 6.94
CA ASP A 184 -6.68 -7.19 7.96
C ASP A 184 -5.40 -7.99 7.78
N PHE A 185 -5.07 -8.37 6.54
CA PHE A 185 -3.81 -9.06 6.23
C PHE A 185 -2.60 -8.26 6.70
N ARG A 186 -2.52 -6.98 6.34
CA ARG A 186 -1.39 -6.14 6.75
C ARG A 186 -1.33 -5.98 8.25
N GLU A 187 -2.46 -5.81 8.91
CA GLU A 187 -2.54 -5.66 10.35
C GLU A 187 -1.97 -6.89 11.06
N GLN A 188 -2.54 -8.06 10.78
CA GLN A 188 -2.12 -9.30 11.43
C GLN A 188 -0.67 -9.65 11.08
N ALA A 189 -0.25 -9.46 9.83
CA ALA A 189 1.14 -9.68 9.45
C ALA A 189 2.10 -8.69 10.15
N THR A 190 1.68 -7.44 10.36
CA THR A 190 2.49 -6.45 11.09
C THR A 190 2.64 -6.82 12.54
N LEU A 191 1.54 -7.16 13.21
CA LEU A 191 1.54 -7.59 14.61
C LEU A 191 2.46 -8.81 14.79
N PHE A 192 2.31 -9.82 13.93
CA PHE A 192 3.15 -11.01 13.96
C PHE A 192 4.63 -10.68 13.74
N LEU A 193 4.96 -9.89 12.72
CA LEU A 193 6.35 -9.55 12.42
C LEU A 193 7.00 -8.69 13.53
N LEU A 194 6.24 -7.80 14.19
CA LEU A 194 6.73 -7.03 15.32
C LEU A 194 7.05 -7.93 16.51
N ALA A 195 6.13 -8.83 16.88
CA ALA A 195 6.32 -9.78 17.97
C ALA A 195 7.45 -10.78 17.67
N PHE A 196 7.42 -11.40 16.49
CA PHE A 196 8.41 -12.40 16.07
C PHE A 196 9.82 -11.82 16.00
N LYS A 197 9.95 -10.55 15.61
CA LYS A 197 11.24 -9.83 15.56
C LYS A 197 11.91 -9.71 16.93
N GLN A 198 11.14 -9.68 18.03
CA GLN A 198 11.66 -9.54 19.39
C GLN A 198 12.25 -10.85 19.94
N GLU A 199 11.73 -11.99 19.49
CA GLU A 199 12.09 -13.32 20.01
C GLU A 199 13.04 -14.11 19.09
N THR A 200 13.46 -13.52 17.97
CA THR A 200 14.23 -14.22 16.94
C THR A 200 15.68 -13.75 16.86
N ASP A 201 16.52 -14.52 16.16
CA ASP A 201 17.92 -14.18 15.95
C ASP A 201 18.11 -12.90 15.12
N HIS A 202 19.32 -12.33 15.14
CA HIS A 202 19.64 -11.10 14.43
C HIS A 202 19.36 -11.17 12.91
N LYS A 203 19.56 -12.33 12.27
CA LYS A 203 19.36 -12.52 10.83
C LYS A 203 17.88 -12.49 10.46
N LEU A 204 17.04 -13.18 11.21
CA LEU A 204 15.59 -13.18 11.05
C LEU A 204 14.98 -11.83 11.44
N SER A 205 15.49 -11.20 12.49
CA SER A 205 15.09 -9.85 12.92
C SER A 205 15.32 -8.82 11.81
N LYS A 206 16.48 -8.85 11.15
CA LYS A 206 16.78 -7.99 9.98
C LYS A 206 15.85 -8.26 8.79
N LYS A 207 15.44 -9.52 8.56
CA LYS A 207 14.45 -9.85 7.52
C LYS A 207 13.06 -9.33 7.88
N CYS A 208 12.63 -9.46 9.14
CA CYS A 208 11.36 -8.90 9.62
C CYS A 208 11.32 -7.39 9.41
N ALA A 209 12.42 -6.68 9.74
CA ALA A 209 12.51 -5.23 9.51
C ALA A 209 12.34 -4.85 8.03
N LYS A 210 12.93 -5.63 7.11
CA LYS A 210 12.75 -5.42 5.65
C LYS A 210 11.30 -5.65 5.22
N MET A 211 10.67 -6.69 5.74
CA MET A 211 9.27 -7.03 5.46
C MET A 211 8.31 -5.95 5.97
N LEU A 212 8.46 -5.54 7.24
CA LEU A 212 7.72 -4.46 7.87
C LEU A 212 7.84 -3.15 7.11
N LYS A 213 9.05 -2.81 6.64
CA LYS A 213 9.30 -1.60 5.85
C LYS A 213 8.53 -1.58 4.52
N ARG A 214 8.26 -2.75 3.91
CA ARG A 214 7.63 -2.85 2.58
C ARG A 214 6.11 -3.01 2.63
N PHE A 215 5.57 -3.90 3.47
CA PHE A 215 4.12 -4.18 3.49
C PHE A 215 3.50 -4.13 4.89
N GLY A 216 4.23 -3.70 5.91
CA GLY A 216 3.61 -3.51 7.21
C GLY A 216 2.63 -2.32 7.21
N LYS A 217 1.61 -2.38 8.08
CA LYS A 217 0.55 -1.38 8.20
C LYS A 217 1.07 -0.18 9.00
N TYR A 218 1.03 1.01 8.40
CA TYR A 218 1.68 2.21 8.95
C TYR A 218 1.09 2.65 10.28
N ASN A 219 -0.24 2.67 10.41
CA ASN A 219 -0.91 3.08 11.65
C ASN A 219 -0.58 2.12 12.80
N VAL A 220 -0.56 0.81 12.54
CA VAL A 220 -0.18 -0.21 13.53
C VAL A 220 1.27 -0.01 13.97
N GLN A 221 2.23 0.08 13.04
CA GLN A 221 3.63 0.36 13.40
C GLN A 221 3.78 1.67 14.17
N TYR A 222 2.98 2.69 13.84
CA TYR A 222 3.03 3.98 14.49
C TYR A 222 2.48 3.95 15.91
N HIS A 223 1.38 3.23 16.17
CA HIS A 223 0.88 3.03 17.53
C HIS A 223 1.93 2.39 18.45
N PHE A 224 2.74 1.46 17.94
CA PHE A 224 3.82 0.82 18.70
C PHE A 224 5.14 1.61 18.75
N GLN A 225 5.25 2.73 18.02
CA GLN A 225 6.49 3.50 17.92
C GLN A 225 6.37 4.96 18.41
N HIS A 226 5.18 5.56 18.42
CA HIS A 226 4.98 6.99 18.67
C HIS A 226 3.58 7.35 19.21
N ASP A 227 3.51 8.45 19.97
CA ASP A 227 2.26 9.04 20.46
C ASP A 227 1.54 9.84 19.35
N ALA A 228 0.41 9.29 18.85
CA ALA A 228 -0.12 9.46 17.49
C ALA A 228 -0.78 10.81 17.13
N ARG A 229 -1.04 11.70 18.08
CA ARG A 229 -2.06 12.74 17.88
C ARG A 229 -1.78 13.95 16.94
N ARG A 230 -0.56 14.28 16.45
CA ARG A 230 -0.34 15.58 15.72
C ARG A 230 0.87 15.69 14.76
N LYS A 231 1.27 14.67 13.99
CA LYS A 231 2.30 14.83 12.92
C LYS A 231 1.68 14.68 11.54
N ALA A 232 2.11 15.50 10.58
CA ALA A 232 1.70 15.35 9.18
C ALA A 232 2.06 13.96 8.65
N MET A 233 1.12 13.28 8.00
CA MET A 233 1.33 11.94 7.44
C MET A 233 2.06 11.98 6.08
N SER A 234 2.01 13.12 5.39
CA SER A 234 2.54 13.34 4.04
C SER A 234 4.03 12.97 3.88
N PRO A 235 4.95 13.32 4.82
CA PRO A 235 6.35 12.90 4.71
C PRO A 235 6.54 11.38 4.70
N ARG A 236 5.68 10.64 5.41
CA ARG A 236 5.72 9.17 5.45
C ARG A 236 5.18 8.57 4.16
N VAL A 237 4.09 9.15 3.64
CA VAL A 237 3.53 8.80 2.33
C VAL A 237 4.62 8.97 1.27
N PHE A 238 5.30 10.12 1.24
CA PHE A 238 6.37 10.40 0.27
C PHE A 238 7.53 9.42 0.40
N ALA A 239 7.98 9.15 1.62
CA ALA A 239 9.05 8.19 1.87
C ALA A 239 8.66 6.76 1.45
N ASP A 240 7.38 6.39 1.46
CA ASP A 240 6.95 5.09 0.96
C ASP A 240 6.89 5.03 -0.57
N ILE A 241 6.32 6.06 -1.20
CA ILE A 241 6.26 6.19 -2.66
C ILE A 241 7.68 6.14 -3.25
N GLN A 242 8.62 6.91 -2.69
CA GLN A 242 10.02 6.95 -3.16
C GLN A 242 10.76 5.62 -3.08
N ARG A 243 10.34 4.71 -2.20
CA ARG A 243 10.97 3.39 -2.07
C ARG A 243 10.40 2.35 -3.03
N ARG A 244 9.35 2.71 -3.77
CA ARG A 244 8.64 1.83 -4.70
C ARG A 244 9.08 2.15 -6.13
N GLY A 245 9.01 1.13 -6.97
CA GLY A 245 9.30 1.23 -8.40
C GLY A 245 8.21 2.00 -9.13
N LEU A 246 8.66 2.89 -9.98
CA LEU A 246 7.90 3.63 -10.97
C LEU A 246 8.61 3.55 -12.32
N GLU A 247 7.85 3.36 -13.39
CA GLU A 247 8.38 3.44 -14.75
C GLU A 247 8.63 4.89 -15.15
N GLN A 248 7.72 5.79 -14.77
CA GLN A 248 7.86 7.23 -14.97
C GLN A 248 8.16 7.93 -13.64
N PRO A 249 9.35 8.52 -13.46
CA PRO A 249 9.72 9.17 -12.20
C PRO A 249 8.75 10.27 -11.76
N PHE A 250 8.11 10.99 -12.69
CA PHE A 250 7.18 12.06 -12.35
C PHE A 250 5.80 11.59 -11.90
N ASP A 251 5.49 10.28 -11.99
CA ASP A 251 4.28 9.70 -11.40
C ASP A 251 4.24 9.86 -9.87
N HIS A 252 5.38 10.15 -9.23
CA HIS A 252 5.40 10.53 -7.81
C HIS A 252 4.44 11.68 -7.50
N LEU A 253 4.27 12.65 -8.41
CA LEU A 253 3.46 13.85 -8.17
C LEU A 253 1.97 13.53 -8.05
N PRO A 254 1.31 12.90 -9.05
CA PRO A 254 -0.10 12.52 -8.94
C PRO A 254 -0.32 11.50 -7.81
N ILE A 255 0.58 10.53 -7.62
CA ILE A 255 0.45 9.54 -6.53
C ILE A 255 0.46 10.22 -5.15
N ALA A 256 1.41 11.14 -4.93
CA ALA A 256 1.50 11.89 -3.70
C ALA A 256 0.28 12.79 -3.49
N ALA A 257 -0.16 13.51 -4.54
CA ALA A 257 -1.32 14.39 -4.47
C ALA A 257 -2.59 13.63 -4.09
N ASN A 258 -2.86 12.52 -4.77
CA ASN A 258 -4.00 11.64 -4.54
C ASN A 258 -4.01 11.09 -3.11
N SER A 259 -2.85 10.62 -2.65
CA SER A 259 -2.70 10.02 -1.32
C SER A 259 -2.80 11.05 -0.19
N CYS A 260 -2.40 12.29 -0.41
CA CYS A 260 -2.43 13.35 0.60
C CYS A 260 -3.62 14.30 0.45
N ASP A 261 -4.51 14.04 -0.50
CA ASP A 261 -5.68 14.87 -0.81
C ASP A 261 -5.32 16.33 -1.17
N TYR A 262 -4.24 16.52 -1.92
CA TYR A 262 -3.76 17.86 -2.28
C TYR A 262 -4.65 18.53 -3.32
N ALA A 263 -5.00 19.79 -3.04
CA ALA A 263 -5.74 20.65 -3.96
C ALA A 263 -4.81 21.26 -5.03
N LEU A 264 -3.61 21.69 -4.63
CA LEU A 264 -2.61 22.25 -5.55
C LEU A 264 -1.72 21.13 -6.08
N ARG A 265 -1.71 20.96 -7.41
CA ARG A 265 -1.05 19.86 -8.11
C ARG A 265 -0.17 20.38 -9.23
N PHE A 266 0.96 19.71 -9.45
CA PHE A 266 1.80 19.96 -10.62
C PHE A 266 1.53 18.96 -11.72
N VAL A 267 1.56 19.43 -12.96
CA VAL A 267 1.46 18.58 -14.14
C VAL A 267 2.80 17.90 -14.39
N SER A 268 2.85 16.57 -14.26
CA SER A 268 4.06 15.74 -14.36
C SER A 268 4.92 16.06 -15.59
N GLN A 269 4.32 16.06 -16.78
CA GLN A 269 5.05 16.30 -18.02
C GLN A 269 5.61 17.73 -18.11
N GLN A 270 4.88 18.73 -17.60
CA GLN A 270 5.37 20.11 -17.61
C GLN A 270 6.57 20.28 -16.69
N MET A 271 6.56 19.65 -15.52
CA MET A 271 7.68 19.71 -14.59
C MET A 271 8.92 19.02 -15.17
N LEU A 272 8.73 17.88 -15.84
CA LEU A 272 9.78 17.17 -16.57
C LEU A 272 10.38 18.05 -17.68
N THR A 273 9.56 18.60 -18.58
CA THR A 273 10.03 19.43 -19.71
C THR A 273 10.74 20.70 -19.25
N ARG A 274 10.38 21.25 -18.08
CA ARG A 274 11.06 22.40 -17.49
C ARG A 274 12.35 22.05 -16.73
N GLY A 275 12.72 20.78 -16.66
CA GLY A 275 13.96 20.32 -16.03
C GLY A 275 13.95 20.38 -14.50
N PHE A 276 12.78 20.41 -13.86
CA PHE A 276 12.71 20.36 -12.39
C PHE A 276 13.05 18.95 -11.88
N SER A 277 13.48 18.84 -10.62
CA SER A 277 13.61 17.53 -9.98
C SER A 277 12.30 17.11 -9.31
N VAL A 278 12.04 15.79 -9.27
CA VAL A 278 10.85 15.24 -8.59
C VAL A 278 10.82 15.62 -7.12
N GLY A 279 11.98 15.58 -6.44
CA GLY A 279 12.10 15.95 -5.03
C GLY A 279 11.73 17.41 -4.77
N LEU A 280 12.18 18.34 -5.62
CA LEU A 280 11.82 19.75 -5.53
C LEU A 280 10.32 19.96 -5.76
N CYS A 281 9.74 19.25 -6.74
CA CYS A 281 8.30 19.32 -7.01
C CYS A 281 7.47 18.79 -5.83
N LEU A 282 7.86 17.66 -5.21
CA LEU A 282 7.19 17.13 -4.02
C LEU A 282 7.28 18.08 -2.83
N LEU A 283 8.45 18.69 -2.60
CA LEU A 283 8.64 19.68 -1.54
C LEU A 283 7.77 20.92 -1.79
N ALA A 284 7.77 21.46 -3.01
CA ALA A 284 6.94 22.59 -3.36
C ALA A 284 5.44 22.27 -3.21
N MET A 285 4.97 21.09 -3.62
CA MET A 285 3.58 20.66 -3.39
C MET A 285 3.25 20.58 -1.90
N PHE A 286 4.15 20.04 -1.08
CA PHE A 286 4.00 19.98 0.38
C PHE A 286 3.85 21.37 1.00
N LEU A 287 4.67 22.34 0.56
CA LEU A 287 4.59 23.72 1.02
C LEU A 287 3.31 24.41 0.56
N LEU A 288 2.98 24.31 -0.73
CA LEU A 288 1.82 24.98 -1.34
C LEU A 288 0.49 24.48 -0.75
N ASN A 289 0.41 23.20 -0.37
CA ASN A 289 -0.77 22.63 0.28
C ASN A 289 -0.77 22.83 1.82
N GLY A 290 0.15 23.63 2.37
CA GLY A 290 0.13 24.03 3.79
C GLY A 290 0.49 22.93 4.79
N GLU A 291 1.05 21.80 4.34
CA GLU A 291 1.34 20.65 5.21
C GLU A 291 2.41 20.95 6.27
N ILE A 292 3.32 21.88 5.96
CA ILE A 292 4.31 22.35 6.93
C ILE A 292 3.63 22.85 8.21
N LEU A 293 2.51 23.57 8.08
CA LEU A 293 1.74 24.14 9.19
C LEU A 293 1.09 23.08 10.09
N ARG A 294 1.00 21.81 9.66
CA ARG A 294 0.33 20.73 10.40
C ARG A 294 1.22 20.05 11.47
N ASN A 295 2.48 20.45 11.62
CA ASN A 295 3.45 19.86 12.57
C ASN A 295 3.53 20.55 13.95
N ALA A 296 2.52 21.34 14.33
CA ALA A 296 2.51 22.24 15.49
C ALA A 296 2.40 21.55 16.88
N ARG A 297 3.28 20.61 17.23
CA ARG A 297 3.43 20.18 18.64
C ARG A 297 4.34 21.10 19.46
N ASP A 298 5.30 21.75 18.82
CA ASP A 298 6.28 22.60 19.52
C ASP A 298 6.01 24.11 19.35
N ILE A 299 5.09 24.49 18.46
CA ILE A 299 4.73 25.90 18.24
C ILE A 299 3.59 26.26 19.22
N LYS A 300 3.91 27.09 20.21
CA LYS A 300 2.97 27.49 21.28
C LYS A 300 1.84 28.41 20.82
N LYS A 301 1.98 29.04 19.63
CA LYS A 301 0.99 29.92 19.01
C LYS A 301 0.42 29.24 17.77
N SER A 302 -0.81 29.57 17.40
CA SER A 302 -1.38 29.02 16.17
C SER A 302 -0.53 29.50 14.97
N PRO A 303 -0.18 28.64 14.00
CA PRO A 303 0.52 29.06 12.79
C PRO A 303 -0.21 30.17 12.01
N THR A 304 -1.52 30.29 12.18
CA THR A 304 -2.34 31.37 11.59
C THR A 304 -2.16 32.74 12.27
N GLU A 305 -1.50 32.78 13.42
CA GLU A 305 -1.24 33.98 14.22
C GLU A 305 0.22 34.45 14.12
N MET A 306 1.01 33.81 13.25
CA MET A 306 2.43 34.06 13.07
C MET A 306 2.71 34.52 11.65
N ASP A 307 3.61 35.49 11.49
CA ASP A 307 4.19 35.74 10.17
C ASP A 307 5.14 34.60 9.77
N VAL A 308 5.43 34.52 8.48
CA VAL A 308 6.26 33.45 7.88
C VAL A 308 7.64 33.37 8.54
N CYS A 309 8.26 34.50 8.88
CA CYS A 309 9.60 34.53 9.49
C CYS A 309 9.57 33.95 10.90
N ASN A 310 8.56 34.31 11.70
CA ASN A 310 8.38 33.80 13.05
C ASN A 310 7.98 32.33 13.06
N TYR A 311 7.11 31.91 12.13
CA TYR A 311 6.78 30.51 11.93
C TYR A 311 8.02 29.68 11.56
N LEU A 312 8.84 30.16 10.63
CA LEU A 312 10.07 29.47 10.22
C LEU A 312 11.08 29.38 11.37
N LYS A 313 11.21 30.41 12.21
CA LYS A 313 12.06 30.38 13.43
C LYS A 313 11.59 29.36 14.45
N ASP A 314 10.28 29.25 14.68
CA ASP A 314 9.70 28.28 15.62
C ASP A 314 9.69 26.86 15.05
N ALA A 315 9.57 26.72 13.73
CA ALA A 315 9.68 25.46 13.01
C ALA A 315 11.13 25.04 12.74
N ASP A 316 12.12 25.91 13.03
CA ASP A 316 13.50 25.71 12.58
C ASP A 316 14.21 24.56 13.30
N PHE A 317 15.02 23.87 12.52
CA PHE A 317 15.73 22.62 12.79
C PHE A 317 16.92 22.79 13.76
N MET A 318 16.73 23.38 14.94
CA MET A 318 17.79 23.56 15.95
C MET A 318 17.43 22.94 17.31
N LYS A 319 17.13 21.64 17.32
CA LYS A 319 17.08 20.85 18.57
C LYS A 319 18.09 19.70 18.64
N SER A 320 18.91 19.45 17.60
CA SER A 320 19.86 18.32 17.62
C SER A 320 21.34 18.68 17.47
N LEU A 321 21.74 19.95 17.69
CA LEU A 321 23.18 20.32 17.66
C LEU A 321 23.74 20.81 19.01
N TYR A 322 22.95 20.82 20.09
CA TYR A 322 23.43 21.26 21.42
C TYR A 322 22.83 20.47 22.60
N THR A 323 22.74 19.15 22.49
CA THR A 323 22.58 18.27 23.66
C THR A 323 23.63 17.16 23.61
N ASP A 324 24.88 17.58 23.68
CA ASP A 324 26.00 16.76 24.14
C ASP A 324 27.15 17.72 24.48
N LYS A 325 26.98 18.41 25.60
CA LYS A 325 28.03 18.95 26.47
C LYS A 325 27.32 19.44 27.73
N ASP A 326 27.79 18.90 28.85
CA ASP A 326 27.43 19.22 30.24
C ASP A 326 26.27 18.42 30.83
N SER A 327 26.57 17.16 31.18
CA SER A 327 26.40 16.63 32.55
C SER A 327 27.09 15.27 32.70
#